data_AF-A0A1G4PWX7-F1
#
_entry.id   AF-A0A1G4PWX7-F1
#
_cell.length_a   1.000
_cell.length_b   1.000
_cell.length_c   1.000
_cell.angle_alpha   90.00
_cell.angle_beta   90.00
_cell.angle_gamma   90.00
#
_symmetry.space_group_name_H-M   'P 1'
#
loop_
_entity.id
_entity.type
_entity.pdbx_description
1 polymer ?
#
loop_
_entity_poly.entity_id
_entity_poly.type
_entity_poly.pdbx_seq_one_letter_code
_entity_poly.pdbx_strand_id
1 'polypeptide(L)'
;MRLLRYILLLIVFMLSYWAGFFSYESTLWLVWQQTLGGDKRAVIYWSLLAYLVISVPLYLLICYTIKTKIKRNSARMFCYPTMCALTFILPTAFIMISFGGGSFFSAESQLFYSFFASSGIVFGVGYGLISHVFESKH
;
A
#
# COMPACT_ATOMS: atom_id res chain seq x y z
N MET A 1 -24.98 -8.33 4.39
CA MET A 1 -23.93 -8.08 3.36
C MET A 1 -22.93 -6.98 3.72
N ARG A 2 -23.34 -5.86 4.36
CA ARG A 2 -22.40 -4.77 4.72
C ARG A 2 -21.27 -5.20 5.67
N LEU A 3 -21.59 -5.99 6.71
CA LEU A 3 -20.59 -6.50 7.65
C LEU A 3 -19.50 -7.33 6.95
N LEU A 4 -19.89 -8.25 6.07
CA LEU A 4 -18.95 -9.08 5.30
C LEU A 4 -18.00 -8.23 4.43
N ARG A 5 -18.51 -7.15 3.81
CA ARG A 5 -17.68 -6.22 3.04
C ARG A 5 -16.62 -5.55 3.92
N TYR A 6 -16.97 -5.10 5.11
CA TYR A 6 -16.00 -4.48 6.02
C TYR A 6 -14.96 -5.47 6.53
N ILE A 7 -15.36 -6.71 6.82
CA ILE A 7 -14.43 -7.79 7.20
C ILE A 7 -13.45 -8.07 6.07
N LEU A 8 -13.92 -8.19 4.83
CA LEU A 8 -13.05 -8.41 3.67
C LEU A 8 -12.11 -7.23 3.43
N LEU A 9 -12.57 -5.99 3.60
CA LEU A 9 -11.69 -4.82 3.53
C LEU A 9 -10.61 -4.86 4.61
N LEU A 10 -10.97 -5.19 5.85
CA LEU A 10 -10.00 -5.36 6.95
C LEU A 10 -8.94 -6.42 6.61
N ILE A 11 -9.35 -7.56 6.06
CA ILE A 11 -8.44 -8.62 5.60
C ILE A 11 -7.51 -8.08 4.50
N VAL A 12 -8.05 -7.35 3.51
CA VAL A 12 -7.25 -6.74 2.44
C VAL A 12 -6.25 -5.72 2.99
N PHE A 13 -6.63 -4.92 4.00
CA PHE A 13 -5.70 -4.03 4.69
C PHE A 13 -4.53 -4.78 5.32
N MET A 14 -4.81 -5.85 6.06
CA MET A 14 -3.76 -6.64 6.71
C MET A 14 -2.86 -7.33 5.67
N LEU A 15 -3.44 -7.92 4.63
CA LEU A 15 -2.68 -8.57 3.55
C LEU A 15 -1.83 -7.58 2.75
N SER A 16 -2.36 -6.38 2.47
CA SER A 16 -1.65 -5.32 1.78
C SER A 16 -0.40 -4.88 2.56
N TYR A 17 -0.52 -4.66 3.87
CA TYR A 17 0.63 -4.33 4.72
C TYR A 17 1.71 -5.42 4.67
N TRP A 18 1.32 -6.69 4.86
CA TRP A 18 2.27 -7.80 4.83
C TRP A 18 2.91 -8.00 3.46
N ALA A 19 2.17 -7.80 2.37
CA ALA A 19 2.73 -7.82 1.03
C ALA A 19 3.79 -6.73 0.84
N GLY A 20 3.55 -5.53 1.37
CA GLY A 20 4.55 -4.47 1.47
C GLY A 20 5.80 -4.90 2.20
N PHE A 21 5.61 -5.46 3.39
CA PHE A 21 6.70 -5.90 4.25
C PHE A 21 7.55 -6.99 3.59
N PHE A 22 6.92 -7.99 2.97
CA PHE A 22 7.62 -9.01 2.20
C PHE A 22 8.33 -8.44 0.98
N SER A 23 7.76 -7.47 0.29
CA SER A 23 8.43 -6.78 -0.82
C SER A 23 9.66 -6.03 -0.36
N TYR A 24 9.61 -5.38 0.82
CA TYR A 24 10.74 -4.71 1.43
C TYR A 24 11.87 -5.71 1.71
N GLU A 25 11.58 -6.79 2.45
CA GLU A 25 12.58 -7.81 2.81
C GLU A 25 13.15 -8.50 1.55
N SER A 26 12.30 -8.79 0.56
CA SER A 26 12.73 -9.40 -0.69
C SER A 26 13.63 -8.47 -1.49
N THR A 27 13.31 -7.17 -1.54
CA THR A 27 14.13 -6.17 -2.26
C THR A 27 15.47 -6.00 -1.56
N LEU A 28 15.48 -5.93 -0.22
CA LEU A 28 16.71 -5.83 0.57
C LEU A 28 17.63 -7.03 0.33
N TRP A 29 17.05 -8.23 0.29
CA TRP A 29 17.82 -9.45 0.01
C TRP A 29 18.30 -9.52 -1.45
N LEU A 30 17.43 -9.26 -2.42
CA LEU A 30 17.76 -9.39 -3.84
C LEU A 30 18.78 -8.36 -4.32
N VAL A 31 18.63 -7.10 -3.90
CA VAL A 31 19.44 -5.98 -4.41
C VAL A 31 20.68 -5.75 -3.56
N TRP A 32 20.57 -5.87 -2.23
CA TRP A 32 21.67 -5.57 -1.31
C TRP A 32 22.26 -6.80 -0.61
N GLN A 33 21.68 -8.00 -0.77
CA GLN A 33 22.13 -9.23 -0.09
C GLN A 33 22.19 -9.07 1.45
N GLN A 34 21.32 -8.22 1.99
CA GLN A 34 21.24 -7.89 3.41
C GLN A 34 19.94 -8.42 4.02
N THR A 35 19.91 -8.51 5.34
CA THR A 35 18.70 -8.81 6.12
C THR A 35 18.46 -7.70 7.13
N LEU A 36 17.21 -7.53 7.56
CA LEU A 36 16.80 -6.45 8.48
C LEU A 36 17.48 -6.51 9.86
N GLY A 37 18.06 -7.65 10.26
CA GLY A 37 18.81 -7.79 11.51
C GLY A 37 18.13 -7.13 12.73
N GLY A 38 18.85 -6.24 13.40
CA GLY A 38 18.37 -5.48 14.57
C GLY A 38 17.36 -4.37 14.26
N ASP A 39 17.30 -3.89 13.01
CA ASP A 39 16.47 -2.75 12.60
C ASP A 39 15.02 -3.14 12.27
N LYS A 40 14.73 -4.44 12.24
CA LYS A 40 13.39 -5.00 11.92
C LYS A 40 12.27 -4.34 12.74
N ARG A 41 12.49 -4.10 14.04
CA ARG A 41 11.47 -3.49 14.91
C ARG A 41 11.18 -2.04 14.53
N ALA A 42 12.22 -1.27 14.23
CA ALA A 42 12.08 0.12 13.82
C ALA A 42 11.36 0.20 12.47
N VAL A 43 11.75 -0.64 11.50
CA VAL A 43 11.11 -0.70 10.18
C VAL A 43 9.63 -1.07 10.29
N ILE A 44 9.28 -2.09 11.09
CA ILE A 44 7.87 -2.45 11.33
C ILE A 44 7.11 -1.29 11.97
N TYR A 45 7.65 -0.67 13.01
CA TYR A 45 6.96 0.41 13.71
C TYR A 45 6.69 1.61 12.79
N TRP A 46 7.71 2.10 12.10
CA TRP A 46 7.59 3.28 11.25
C TRP A 46 6.80 3.01 9.97
N SER A 47 6.98 1.84 9.35
CA SER A 47 6.17 1.47 8.18
C SER A 47 4.70 1.27 8.55
N LEU A 48 4.39 0.66 9.71
CA LEU A 48 3.01 0.52 10.18
C LEU A 48 2.37 1.87 10.49
N LEU A 49 3.10 2.76 11.15
CA LEU A 49 2.62 4.10 11.45
C LEU A 49 2.31 4.88 10.16
N ALA A 50 3.26 4.92 9.22
CA ALA A 50 3.07 5.57 7.93
C ALA A 50 1.94 4.91 7.13
N TYR A 51 1.83 3.58 7.17
CA TYR A 51 0.78 2.84 6.49
C TYR A 51 -0.61 3.22 7.02
N LEU A 52 -0.81 3.21 8.34
CA LEU A 52 -2.11 3.48 8.96
C LEU A 52 -2.52 4.95 8.85
N VAL A 53 -1.57 5.87 9.05
CA VAL A 53 -1.85 7.32 9.11
C VAL A 53 -1.91 7.94 7.71
N ILE A 54 -1.14 7.42 6.75
CA ILE A 54 -1.00 8.02 5.42
C ILE A 54 -1.55 7.11 4.33
N SER A 55 -0.99 5.90 4.19
CA SER A 55 -1.34 5.02 3.06
C SER A 55 -2.81 4.61 3.07
N VAL A 56 -3.34 4.18 4.20
CA VAL A 56 -4.73 3.71 4.32
C VAL A 56 -5.76 4.80 3.98
N PRO A 57 -5.71 6.01 4.57
CA PRO A 57 -6.60 7.10 4.17
C PRO A 57 -6.48 7.46 2.69
N LEU A 58 -5.25 7.51 2.16
CA LEU A 58 -5.02 7.83 0.75
C LEU A 58 -5.59 6.76 -0.18
N TYR A 59 -5.36 5.48 0.11
CA TYR A 59 -5.91 4.38 -0.68
C TYR A 59 -7.44 4.43 -0.72
N LEU A 60 -8.08 4.63 0.42
CA LEU A 60 -9.54 4.78 0.50
C LEU A 60 -10.02 5.99 -0.30
N LEU A 61 -9.36 7.13 -0.18
CA LEU A 61 -9.70 8.35 -0.91
C LEU A 61 -9.55 8.17 -2.44
N ILE A 62 -8.48 7.53 -2.88
CA ILE A 62 -8.22 7.23 -4.29
C ILE A 62 -9.26 6.26 -4.83
N CYS A 63 -9.52 5.17 -4.12
CA CYS A 63 -10.53 4.19 -4.51
C CYS A 63 -11.94 4.82 -4.57
N TYR A 64 -12.28 5.70 -3.63
CA TYR A 64 -13.52 6.46 -3.66
C TYR A 64 -13.58 7.40 -4.89
N THR A 65 -12.50 8.13 -5.15
CA THR A 65 -12.42 9.08 -6.28
C THR A 65 -12.54 8.35 -7.62
N ILE A 66 -11.81 7.25 -7.81
CA ILE A 66 -11.90 6.40 -9.00
C ILE A 66 -13.31 5.88 -9.19
N LYS A 67 -13.95 5.41 -8.11
CA LYS A 67 -15.31 4.90 -8.16
C LYS A 67 -16.31 5.96 -8.62
N THR A 68 -16.17 7.21 -8.17
CA THR A 68 -17.08 8.31 -8.54
C THR A 68 -16.83 8.86 -9.94
N LYS A 69 -15.57 8.88 -10.40
CA LYS A 69 -15.17 9.50 -11.67
C LYS A 69 -15.19 8.54 -12.86
N ILE A 70 -14.87 7.26 -12.66
CA ILE A 70 -14.71 6.29 -13.75
C ILE A 70 -15.93 5.36 -13.82
N LYS A 71 -16.74 5.51 -14.88
CA LYS A 71 -17.95 4.68 -15.06
C LYS A 71 -17.63 3.23 -15.48
N ARG A 72 -16.61 3.03 -16.34
CA ARG A 72 -16.27 1.71 -16.90
C ARG A 72 -15.63 0.79 -15.84
N ASN A 73 -16.24 -0.38 -15.59
CA ASN A 73 -15.79 -1.29 -14.53
C ASN A 73 -14.39 -1.86 -14.76
N SER A 74 -14.07 -2.25 -16.00
CA SER A 74 -12.73 -2.75 -16.35
C SER A 74 -11.64 -1.69 -16.14
N ALA A 75 -11.95 -0.43 -16.42
CA ALA A 75 -11.03 0.68 -16.17
C ALA A 75 -10.83 0.90 -14.67
N ARG A 76 -11.89 0.81 -13.85
CA ARG A 76 -11.79 0.88 -12.38
C ARG A 76 -10.86 -0.21 -11.81
N MET A 77 -11.02 -1.46 -12.27
CA MET A 77 -10.17 -2.58 -11.83
C MET A 77 -8.69 -2.35 -12.09
N PHE A 78 -8.33 -1.67 -13.18
CA PHE A 78 -6.95 -1.33 -13.49
C PHE A 78 -6.47 -0.08 -12.74
N CYS A 79 -7.33 0.93 -12.61
CA CYS A 79 -7.00 2.19 -11.95
C CYS A 79 -6.78 2.04 -10.44
N TYR A 80 -7.52 1.17 -9.74
CA TYR A 80 -7.35 0.98 -8.30
C TYR A 80 -5.91 0.60 -7.91
N PRO A 81 -5.33 -0.52 -8.39
CA PRO A 81 -3.98 -0.91 -8.01
C PRO A 81 -2.92 0.07 -8.51
N THR A 82 -3.06 0.62 -9.71
CA THR A 82 -2.06 1.55 -10.27
C THR A 82 -2.00 2.85 -9.48
N MET A 83 -3.14 3.48 -9.21
CA MET A 83 -3.17 4.76 -8.48
C MET A 83 -2.80 4.56 -7.00
N CYS A 84 -3.21 3.45 -6.38
CA CYS A 84 -2.78 3.15 -5.01
C CYS A 84 -1.27 2.92 -4.94
N ALA A 85 -0.68 2.19 -5.91
CA ALA A 85 0.76 1.98 -5.96
C ALA A 85 1.53 3.30 -6.02
N LEU A 86 1.12 4.24 -6.90
CA LEU A 86 1.78 5.53 -7.10
C LEU A 86 1.81 6.44 -5.87
N THR A 87 1.03 6.15 -4.83
CA THR A 87 1.07 6.93 -3.58
C THR A 87 2.33 6.70 -2.76
N PHE A 88 3.18 5.72 -3.12
CA PHE A 88 4.35 5.31 -2.35
C PHE A 88 5.26 6.46 -1.90
N ILE A 89 5.30 7.56 -2.67
CA ILE A 89 6.15 8.72 -2.40
C ILE A 89 5.79 9.37 -1.06
N LEU A 90 4.51 9.54 -0.76
CA LEU A 90 4.04 10.27 0.44
C LEU A 90 4.39 9.57 1.76
N PRO A 91 4.05 8.28 1.98
CA PRO A 91 4.42 7.59 3.21
C PRO A 91 5.94 7.39 3.31
N THR A 92 6.66 7.21 2.18
CA THR A 92 8.13 7.20 2.22
C THR A 92 8.69 8.56 2.65
N ALA A 93 8.19 9.67 2.09
CA ALA A 93 8.61 11.02 2.47
C ALA A 93 8.46 11.26 3.97
N PHE A 94 7.32 10.84 4.53
CA PHE A 94 7.04 10.94 5.96
C PHE A 94 8.09 10.21 6.82
N ILE A 95 8.46 8.98 6.43
CA ILE A 95 9.50 8.23 7.13
C ILE A 95 10.86 8.95 6.99
N MET A 96 11.28 9.30 5.77
CA MET A 96 12.60 9.91 5.53
C MET A 96 12.79 11.25 6.27
N ILE A 97 11.73 12.07 6.36
CA ILE A 97 11.76 13.32 7.11
C ILE A 97 11.87 13.04 8.61
N SER A 98 11.15 12.04 9.12
CA SER A 98 11.16 11.67 10.55
C SER A 98 12.53 11.17 11.03
N PHE A 99 13.35 10.63 10.12
CA PHE A 99 14.72 10.18 10.40
C PHE A 99 15.81 11.25 10.12
N GLY A 100 15.43 12.53 9.96
CA GLY A 100 16.40 13.63 9.84
C GLY A 100 16.71 14.06 8.40
N GLY A 101 15.83 13.77 7.43
CA GLY A 101 15.92 14.32 6.08
C GLY A 101 16.79 13.52 5.11
N GLY A 102 16.69 12.19 5.16
CA GLY A 102 17.43 11.33 4.23
C GLY A 102 17.01 11.54 2.76
N SER A 103 17.90 11.20 1.83
CA SER A 103 17.69 11.42 0.39
C SER A 103 16.55 10.54 -0.16
N PHE A 104 15.67 11.13 -0.97
CA PHE A 104 14.64 10.42 -1.77
C PHE A 104 15.21 9.45 -2.81
N PHE A 105 16.53 9.46 -3.02
CA PHE A 105 17.23 8.54 -3.92
C PHE A 105 18.14 7.57 -3.16
N SER A 106 18.08 7.54 -1.84
CA SER A 106 18.82 6.60 -1.01
C SER A 106 18.33 5.16 -1.19
N ALA A 107 19.19 4.18 -0.90
CA ALA A 107 18.82 2.77 -0.85
C ALA A 107 17.61 2.52 0.06
N GLU A 108 17.59 3.16 1.24
CA GLU A 108 16.49 3.06 2.20
C GLU A 108 15.17 3.56 1.62
N SER A 109 15.17 4.71 0.95
CA SER A 109 13.96 5.22 0.30
C SER A 109 13.42 4.28 -0.77
N GLN A 110 14.29 3.59 -1.52
CA GLN A 110 13.90 2.61 -2.55
C GLN A 110 13.23 1.38 -1.93
N LEU A 111 13.69 0.93 -0.76
CA LEU A 111 13.03 -0.16 -0.02
C LEU A 111 11.63 0.25 0.44
N PHE A 112 11.46 1.49 0.92
CA PHE A 112 10.13 1.99 1.26
C PHE A 112 9.25 2.22 0.03
N TYR A 113 9.81 2.61 -1.11
CA TYR A 113 9.06 2.65 -2.38
C TYR A 113 8.53 1.27 -2.75
N SER A 114 9.36 0.23 -2.68
CA SER A 114 8.91 -1.13 -2.99
C SER A 114 7.85 -1.61 -1.98
N PHE A 115 7.99 -1.27 -0.69
CA PHE A 115 7.01 -1.54 0.35
C PHE A 115 5.64 -0.92 0.04
N PHE A 116 5.59 0.40 -0.16
CA PHE A 116 4.31 1.09 -0.31
C PHE A 116 3.69 0.89 -1.70
N ALA A 117 4.50 0.69 -2.73
CA ALA A 117 3.99 0.36 -4.07
C ALA A 117 3.31 -1.01 -4.08
N SER A 118 3.98 -2.05 -3.58
CA SER A 118 3.40 -3.40 -3.50
C SER A 118 2.18 -3.46 -2.58
N SER A 119 2.23 -2.76 -1.44
CA SER A 119 1.07 -2.58 -0.57
C SER A 119 -0.11 -1.98 -1.33
N GLY A 120 0.12 -0.92 -2.10
CA GLY A 120 -0.91 -0.23 -2.88
C GLY A 120 -1.49 -1.11 -3.98
N ILE A 121 -0.66 -1.92 -4.66
CA ILE A 121 -1.13 -2.90 -5.65
C ILE A 121 -2.09 -3.89 -5.00
N VAL A 122 -1.66 -4.54 -3.90
CA VAL A 122 -2.48 -5.57 -3.23
C VAL A 122 -3.76 -4.97 -2.67
N PHE A 123 -3.69 -3.77 -2.09
CA PHE A 123 -4.89 -3.06 -1.62
C PHE A 123 -5.85 -2.77 -2.77
N GLY A 124 -5.37 -2.18 -3.86
CA GLY A 124 -6.19 -1.79 -5.00
C GLY A 124 -6.83 -2.98 -5.72
N VAL A 125 -6.10 -4.10 -5.87
CA VAL A 125 -6.66 -5.37 -6.38
C VAL A 125 -7.75 -5.87 -5.43
N GLY A 126 -7.47 -5.98 -4.13
CA GLY A 126 -8.43 -6.46 -3.15
C GLY A 126 -9.71 -5.61 -3.10
N TYR A 127 -9.55 -4.28 -3.09
CA TYR A 127 -10.66 -3.33 -3.16
C TYR A 127 -11.47 -3.48 -4.45
N GLY A 128 -10.79 -3.66 -5.59
CA GLY A 128 -11.42 -3.89 -6.88
C GLY A 128 -12.26 -5.15 -6.93
N LEU A 129 -11.73 -6.27 -6.42
CA LEU A 129 -12.43 -7.55 -6.32
C LEU A 129 -13.66 -7.44 -5.42
N ILE A 130 -13.52 -6.84 -4.24
CA ILE A 130 -14.64 -6.59 -3.32
C ILE A 130 -15.69 -5.72 -4.01
N SER A 131 -15.28 -4.62 -4.65
CA SER A 131 -16.21 -3.73 -5.34
C SER A 131 -16.95 -4.49 -6.45
N HIS A 132 -16.28 -5.34 -7.21
CA HIS A 132 -16.91 -6.14 -8.26
C HIS A 132 -17.96 -7.12 -7.69
N VAL A 133 -17.63 -7.87 -6.65
CA VAL A 133 -18.53 -8.86 -6.03
C VAL A 133 -19.78 -8.22 -5.41
N PHE A 134 -19.62 -7.07 -4.74
CA PHE A 134 -20.72 -6.43 -4.02
C PHE A 134 -21.49 -5.39 -4.84
N GLU A 135 -20.93 -4.86 -5.93
CA GLU A 135 -21.60 -3.88 -6.80
C GLU A 135 -22.21 -4.49 -8.07
N SER A 136 -21.83 -5.72 -8.46
CA SER A 136 -22.45 -6.46 -9.58
C SER A 136 -23.93 -6.84 -9.34
N LYS A 137 -24.54 -6.46 -8.21
CA LYS A 137 -25.92 -6.79 -7.83
C LYS A 137 -26.93 -5.64 -8.01
N HIS A 138 -26.54 -4.56 -8.67
CA HIS A 138 -27.40 -3.45 -9.08
C HIS A 138 -27.16 -3.10 -10.54
#